data_AF-A0A1X7SWF4-F1
#
_entry.id   AF-A0A1X7SWF4-F1
#
_cell.length_a   1.000
_cell.length_b   1.000
_cell.length_c   1.000
_cell.angle_alpha   90.00
_cell.angle_beta   90.00
_cell.angle_gamma   90.00
#
_symmetry.space_group_name_H-M   'P 1'
#
loop_
_entity.id
_entity.type
_entity.pdbx_description
1 polymer ?
#
loop_
_entity_poly.entity_id
_entity_poly.type
_entity_poly.pdbx_seq_one_letter_code
_entity_poly.pdbx_strand_id
1 'polypeptide(L)'
;MICESYGIKVVAECLGRSQLSETQECAQHLLHELSMANPRYQTQVYKALIALLASSSSEAQRLSAYTLRLIQPSIGDVSISIVDPLLMLLRSLHLDIQREAGLLINDLLEDEDIQQPLLMGLVNLLKVEDVTSKGGGAGRSIVTAQVQQESSAKIIKEIIERHPHLAQKLVEVNVVHQLLYALSNTSYSNSQRQSCAALQALMNELISVRELVQVMIGDTLFEKIIKSSPDAIPEVLSLDDVDILLASRNFKE
;
A
#
# COMPACT_ATOMS: atom_id res chain seq x y z
N MET A 1 22.07 25.11 -17.35
CA MET A 1 22.37 24.27 -18.53
C MET A 1 21.63 22.93 -18.55
N ILE A 2 21.86 21.98 -17.62
CA ILE A 2 21.20 20.63 -17.68
C ILE A 2 19.67 20.73 -17.72
N CYS A 3 19.07 21.49 -16.79
CA CYS A 3 17.62 21.64 -16.73
C CYS A 3 17.03 22.45 -17.91
N GLU A 4 17.82 23.35 -18.50
CA GLU A 4 17.41 24.22 -19.62
C GLU A 4 17.43 23.48 -20.97
N SER A 5 18.06 22.31 -21.03
CA SER A 5 18.23 21.50 -22.24
C SER A 5 17.46 20.17 -22.19
N TYR A 6 16.30 20.12 -21.50
CA TYR A 6 15.51 18.89 -21.28
C TYR A 6 16.27 17.78 -20.54
N GLY A 7 17.36 18.09 -19.84
CA GLY A 7 18.23 17.11 -19.20
C GLY A 7 17.55 16.28 -18.12
N ILE A 8 16.56 16.83 -17.40
CA ILE A 8 15.81 16.09 -16.37
C ILE A 8 15.16 14.83 -16.94
N LYS A 9 14.57 14.92 -18.14
CA LYS A 9 13.95 13.77 -18.81
C LYS A 9 14.99 12.71 -19.18
N VAL A 10 16.14 13.14 -19.69
CA VAL A 10 17.24 12.25 -20.08
C VAL A 10 17.82 11.52 -18.86
N VAL A 11 17.98 12.23 -17.74
CA VAL A 11 18.46 11.62 -16.50
C VAL A 11 17.43 10.64 -15.93
N ALA A 12 16.13 10.99 -15.95
CA ALA A 12 15.06 10.08 -15.55
C ALA A 12 14.99 8.83 -16.45
N GLU A 13 15.18 8.98 -17.76
CA GLU A 13 15.24 7.87 -18.70
C GLU A 13 16.47 6.98 -18.44
N CYS A 14 17.61 7.58 -18.09
CA CYS A 14 18.81 6.85 -17.67
C CYS A 14 18.54 6.00 -16.42
N LEU A 15 17.92 6.58 -15.39
CA LEU A 15 17.48 5.87 -14.19
C LEU A 15 16.53 4.72 -14.52
N GLY A 16 15.56 4.93 -15.40
CA GLY A 16 14.56 3.91 -15.76
C GLY A 16 15.07 2.77 -16.65
N ARG A 17 16.08 3.01 -17.48
CA ARG A 17 16.50 2.06 -18.54
C ARG A 17 17.89 1.46 -18.35
N SER A 18 18.74 2.04 -17.51
CA SER A 18 20.06 1.49 -17.25
C SER A 18 19.96 0.08 -16.66
N GLN A 19 20.90 -0.79 -17.05
CA GLN A 19 21.06 -2.12 -16.46
C GLN A 19 22.11 -2.15 -15.32
N LEU A 20 22.84 -1.05 -15.13
CA LEU A 20 23.89 -0.91 -14.12
C LEU A 20 23.35 -0.14 -12.91
N SER A 21 23.38 -0.76 -11.73
CA SER A 21 22.95 -0.16 -10.46
C SER A 21 23.66 1.16 -10.20
N GLU A 22 24.99 1.19 -10.35
CA GLU A 22 25.80 2.40 -10.13
C GLU A 22 25.33 3.58 -11.00
N THR A 23 24.94 3.31 -12.26
CA THR A 23 24.45 4.35 -13.16
C THR A 23 23.04 4.82 -12.77
N GLN A 24 22.20 3.92 -12.26
CA GLN A 24 20.88 4.29 -11.72
C GLN A 24 21.03 5.14 -10.46
N GLU A 25 21.91 4.77 -9.55
CA GLU A 25 22.22 5.54 -8.33
C GLU A 25 22.77 6.93 -8.65
N CYS A 26 23.71 7.05 -9.60
CA CYS A 26 24.19 8.35 -10.05
C CYS A 26 23.08 9.21 -10.68
N ALA A 27 22.20 8.61 -11.49
CA ALA A 27 21.08 9.31 -12.08
C ALA A 27 20.05 9.76 -11.02
N GLN A 28 19.78 8.92 -10.03
CA GLN A 28 18.93 9.26 -8.88
C GLN A 28 19.53 10.41 -8.07
N HIS A 29 20.82 10.34 -7.73
CA HIS A 29 21.50 11.38 -6.98
C HIS A 29 21.45 12.71 -7.73
N LEU A 30 21.68 12.70 -9.05
CA LEU A 30 21.57 13.89 -9.87
C LEU A 30 20.14 14.46 -9.87
N LEU A 31 19.10 13.63 -9.98
CA LEU A 31 17.71 14.11 -9.90
C LEU A 31 17.42 14.75 -8.54
N HIS A 32 17.89 14.14 -7.44
CA HIS A 32 17.77 14.71 -6.11
C HIS A 32 18.43 16.09 -6.02
N GLU A 33 19.70 16.21 -6.42
CA GLU A 33 20.43 17.48 -6.41
C GLU A 33 19.75 18.56 -7.28
N LEU A 34 19.24 18.18 -8.46
CA LEU A 34 18.53 19.10 -9.34
C LEU A 34 17.23 19.64 -8.72
N SER A 35 16.54 18.82 -7.92
CA SER A 35 15.36 19.27 -7.18
C SER A 35 15.71 20.17 -5.99
N MET A 36 16.79 19.88 -5.26
CA MET A 36 17.18 20.67 -4.09
C MET A 36 17.80 22.03 -4.48
N ALA A 37 18.58 22.06 -5.57
CA ALA A 37 19.34 23.25 -5.94
C ALA A 37 18.51 24.36 -6.60
N ASN A 38 17.35 24.03 -7.20
CA ASN A 38 16.57 25.02 -7.93
C ASN A 38 15.04 24.77 -7.89
N PRO A 39 14.27 25.60 -7.18
CA PRO A 39 12.81 25.49 -7.09
C PRO A 39 12.08 25.46 -8.44
N ARG A 40 12.64 26.08 -9.48
CA ARG A 40 12.03 26.12 -10.81
C ARG A 40 11.85 24.73 -11.43
N TYR A 41 12.70 23.77 -11.06
CA TYR A 41 12.72 22.44 -11.66
C TYR A 41 12.20 21.34 -10.73
N GLN A 42 11.92 21.67 -9.47
CA GLN A 42 11.40 20.75 -8.45
C GLN A 42 10.17 20.00 -8.93
N THR A 43 9.14 20.70 -9.39
CA THR A 43 7.90 20.08 -9.89
C THR A 43 8.15 19.17 -11.10
N GLN A 44 9.12 19.51 -11.96
CA GLN A 44 9.44 18.70 -13.13
C GLN A 44 10.17 17.41 -12.73
N VAL A 45 11.13 17.50 -11.80
CA VAL A 45 11.80 16.32 -11.23
C VAL A 45 10.79 15.43 -10.51
N TYR A 46 9.92 16.02 -9.69
CA TYR A 46 8.88 15.32 -8.96
C TYR A 46 7.95 14.52 -9.89
N LYS A 47 7.45 15.15 -10.96
CA LYS A 47 6.64 14.47 -11.99
C LYS A 47 7.41 13.36 -12.72
N ALA A 48 8.70 13.55 -12.98
CA ALA A 48 9.53 12.53 -13.61
C ALA A 48 9.74 11.31 -12.69
N LEU A 49 9.94 11.54 -11.39
CA LEU A 49 10.05 10.47 -10.39
C LEU A 49 8.73 9.71 -10.20
N ILE A 50 7.57 10.41 -10.19
CA ILE A 50 6.25 9.75 -10.18
C ILE A 50 6.11 8.82 -11.39
N ALA A 51 6.50 9.27 -12.59
CA ALA A 51 6.42 8.44 -13.79
C ALA A 51 7.32 7.19 -13.70
N LEU A 52 8.45 7.27 -12.99
CA LEU A 52 9.37 6.15 -12.79
C LEU A 52 8.86 5.11 -11.79
N LEU A 53 7.83 5.40 -10.99
CA LEU A 53 7.16 4.37 -10.18
C LEU A 53 6.51 3.28 -11.06
N ALA A 54 6.17 3.61 -12.31
CA ALA A 54 5.67 2.64 -13.29
C ALA A 54 6.79 2.01 -14.16
N SER A 55 8.06 2.20 -13.79
CA SER A 55 9.21 1.63 -14.53
C SER A 55 9.19 0.10 -14.54
N SER A 56 9.78 -0.52 -15.56
CA SER A 56 10.04 -1.97 -15.57
C SER A 56 11.22 -2.38 -14.69
N SER A 57 12.09 -1.43 -14.31
CA SER A 57 13.23 -1.68 -13.42
C SER A 57 12.79 -1.56 -11.97
N SER A 58 12.92 -2.66 -11.22
CA SER A 58 12.62 -2.69 -9.78
C SER A 58 13.46 -1.70 -8.99
N GLU A 59 14.72 -1.56 -9.38
CA GLU A 59 15.64 -0.63 -8.76
C GLU A 59 15.26 0.83 -9.05
N ALA A 60 14.84 1.13 -10.29
CA ALA A 60 14.34 2.46 -10.62
C ALA A 60 13.07 2.81 -9.84
N GLN A 61 12.15 1.86 -9.64
CA GLN A 61 10.95 2.06 -8.81
C GLN A 61 11.34 2.40 -7.37
N ARG A 62 12.22 1.58 -6.77
CA ARG A 62 12.70 1.74 -5.38
C ARG A 62 13.40 3.08 -5.18
N LEU A 63 14.37 3.40 -6.04
CA LEU A 63 15.11 4.67 -6.01
C LEU A 63 14.20 5.87 -6.22
N SER A 64 13.19 5.76 -7.08
CA SER A 64 12.24 6.85 -7.32
C SER A 64 11.32 7.09 -6.12
N ALA A 65 10.79 6.03 -5.51
CA ALA A 65 9.99 6.12 -4.29
C ALA A 65 10.81 6.73 -3.13
N TYR A 66 12.05 6.26 -2.93
CA TYR A 66 12.97 6.82 -1.95
C TYR A 66 13.23 8.32 -2.18
N THR A 67 13.49 8.71 -3.43
CA THR A 67 13.77 10.11 -3.77
C THR A 67 12.54 10.98 -3.55
N LEU A 68 11.34 10.50 -3.92
CA LEU A 68 10.09 11.22 -3.67
C LEU A 68 9.92 11.56 -2.19
N ARG A 69 10.25 10.63 -1.28
CA ARG A 69 10.22 10.89 0.18
C ARG A 69 11.18 12.00 0.59
N LEU A 70 12.41 11.98 0.09
CA LEU A 70 13.41 13.01 0.44
C LEU A 70 12.99 14.40 -0.03
N ILE A 71 12.39 14.48 -1.22
CA ILE A 71 12.09 15.78 -1.83
C ILE A 71 10.70 16.31 -1.46
N GLN A 72 9.76 15.45 -1.03
CA GLN A 72 8.38 15.84 -0.71
C GLN A 72 8.29 17.06 0.22
N PRO A 73 9.07 17.16 1.33
CA PRO A 73 8.99 18.32 2.22
C PRO A 73 9.33 19.66 1.53
N SER A 74 10.09 19.62 0.45
CA SER A 74 10.45 20.81 -0.34
C SER A 74 9.43 21.17 -1.42
N ILE A 75 8.58 20.23 -1.85
CA ILE A 75 7.56 20.45 -2.87
C ILE A 75 6.33 21.17 -2.30
N GLY A 76 6.03 20.96 -1.02
CA GLY A 76 4.77 21.38 -0.41
C GLY A 76 3.68 20.39 -0.74
N ASP A 77 2.67 20.84 -1.50
CA ASP A 77 1.46 20.07 -1.81
C ASP A 77 1.76 18.76 -2.54
N VAL A 78 1.12 17.67 -2.10
CA VAL A 78 1.25 16.35 -2.73
C VAL A 78 0.45 16.31 -4.03
N SER A 79 1.09 15.89 -5.12
CA SER A 79 0.38 15.70 -6.39
C SER A 79 -0.51 14.46 -6.34
N ILE A 80 -1.82 14.62 -6.54
CA ILE A 80 -2.80 13.51 -6.64
C ILE A 80 -2.40 12.42 -7.65
N SER A 81 -1.61 12.77 -8.67
CA SER A 81 -1.11 11.83 -9.68
C SER A 81 -0.16 10.75 -9.13
N ILE A 82 0.32 10.88 -7.89
CA ILE A 82 1.20 9.90 -7.25
C ILE A 82 0.43 8.65 -6.76
N VAL A 83 -0.88 8.78 -6.50
CA VAL A 83 -1.69 7.77 -5.81
C VAL A 83 -1.65 6.43 -6.56
N ASP A 84 -2.10 6.40 -7.81
CA ASP A 84 -2.19 5.13 -8.56
C ASP A 84 -0.81 4.48 -8.78
N PRO A 85 0.22 5.19 -9.27
CA PRO A 85 1.55 4.59 -9.44
C PRO A 85 2.13 4.06 -8.13
N LEU A 86 1.92 4.75 -7.01
CA LEU A 86 2.39 4.34 -5.68
C LEU A 86 1.67 3.09 -5.19
N LEU A 87 0.35 3.05 -5.29
CA LEU A 87 -0.45 1.88 -4.93
C LEU A 87 -0.09 0.65 -5.78
N MET A 88 0.26 0.84 -7.06
CA MET A 88 0.72 -0.25 -7.92
C MET A 88 2.04 -0.88 -7.47
N LEU A 89 2.88 -0.17 -6.73
CA LEU A 89 4.12 -0.75 -6.17
C LEU A 89 3.83 -1.86 -5.16
N LEU A 90 2.67 -1.85 -4.51
CA LEU A 90 2.26 -2.89 -3.56
C LEU A 90 1.96 -4.24 -4.25
N ARG A 91 1.81 -4.24 -5.58
CA ARG A 91 1.72 -5.45 -6.40
C ARG A 91 3.08 -6.07 -6.72
N SER A 92 4.17 -5.38 -6.41
CA SER A 92 5.52 -5.87 -6.69
C SER A 92 5.82 -7.12 -5.86
N LEU A 93 6.56 -8.07 -6.43
CA LEU A 93 7.07 -9.23 -5.69
C LEU A 93 8.37 -8.91 -4.92
N HIS A 94 8.89 -7.68 -5.07
CA HIS A 94 10.11 -7.22 -4.41
C HIS A 94 9.76 -6.51 -3.09
N LEU A 95 10.13 -7.13 -1.96
CA LEU A 95 9.79 -6.65 -0.60
C LEU A 95 10.38 -5.26 -0.29
N ASP A 96 11.52 -4.95 -0.87
CA ASP A 96 12.21 -3.67 -0.82
C ASP A 96 11.42 -2.55 -1.50
N ILE A 97 10.76 -2.83 -2.64
CA ILE A 97 9.84 -1.88 -3.27
C ILE A 97 8.59 -1.67 -2.41
N GLN A 98 7.99 -2.75 -1.89
CA GLN A 98 6.82 -2.66 -1.02
C GLN A 98 7.12 -1.86 0.25
N ARG A 99 8.31 -2.08 0.84
CA ARG A 99 8.77 -1.34 2.02
C ARG A 99 8.91 0.14 1.71
N GLU A 100 9.57 0.50 0.62
CA GLU A 100 9.76 1.91 0.26
C GLU A 100 8.43 2.58 -0.08
N ALA A 101 7.52 1.87 -0.77
CA ALA A 101 6.17 2.34 -1.03
C ALA A 101 5.39 2.59 0.27
N GLY A 102 5.45 1.67 1.24
CA GLY A 102 4.83 1.84 2.55
C GLY A 102 5.38 3.05 3.30
N LEU A 103 6.70 3.25 3.30
CA LEU A 103 7.30 4.44 3.92
C LEU A 103 6.86 5.74 3.24
N LEU A 104 6.83 5.76 1.90
CA LEU A 104 6.34 6.91 1.15
C LEU A 104 4.86 7.18 1.43
N ILE A 105 4.01 6.16 1.47
CA ILE A 105 2.59 6.31 1.81
C ILE A 105 2.44 6.96 3.19
N ASN A 106 3.16 6.48 4.21
CA ASN A 106 3.09 7.07 5.55
C ASN A 106 3.52 8.55 5.54
N ASP A 107 4.63 8.88 4.86
CA ASP A 107 5.11 10.27 4.78
C ASP A 107 4.13 11.18 4.03
N LEU A 108 3.42 10.68 3.02
CA LEU A 108 2.43 11.45 2.25
C LEU A 108 1.14 11.70 3.04
N LEU A 109 0.77 10.82 3.97
CA LEU A 109 -0.48 10.94 4.74
C LEU A 109 -0.47 12.13 5.72
N GLU A 110 0.65 12.82 5.89
CA GLU A 110 0.70 14.12 6.58
C GLU A 110 -0.07 15.23 5.84
N ASP A 111 -0.28 15.08 4.51
CA ASP A 111 -1.09 16.01 3.71
C ASP A 111 -2.57 15.57 3.69
N GLU A 112 -3.48 16.42 4.17
CA GLU A 112 -4.91 16.08 4.26
C GLU A 112 -5.56 15.81 2.89
N ASP A 113 -5.09 16.48 1.83
CA ASP A 113 -5.69 16.39 0.49
C ASP A 113 -5.48 15.00 -0.14
N ILE A 114 -4.41 14.31 0.26
CA ILE A 114 -4.06 12.99 -0.27
C ILE A 114 -4.56 11.83 0.60
N GLN A 115 -4.98 12.09 1.84
CA GLN A 115 -5.41 11.05 2.78
C GLN A 115 -6.55 10.21 2.22
N GLN A 116 -7.67 10.84 1.84
CA GLN A 116 -8.85 10.11 1.36
C GLN A 116 -8.55 9.21 0.13
N PRO A 117 -7.91 9.70 -0.95
CA PRO A 117 -7.62 8.85 -2.11
C PRO A 117 -6.62 7.73 -1.80
N LEU A 118 -5.61 7.96 -0.95
CA LEU A 118 -4.66 6.90 -0.56
C LEU A 118 -5.32 5.83 0.31
N LEU A 119 -6.06 6.23 1.35
CA LEU A 119 -6.74 5.29 2.25
C LEU A 119 -7.78 4.46 1.49
N MET A 120 -8.59 5.10 0.64
CA MET A 120 -9.56 4.39 -0.20
C MET A 120 -8.86 3.43 -1.18
N GLY A 121 -7.74 3.86 -1.78
CA GLY A 121 -6.92 3.04 -2.65
C GLY A 121 -6.38 1.79 -1.95
N LEU A 122 -5.78 1.94 -0.77
CA LEU A 122 -5.30 0.83 0.06
C LEU A 122 -6.41 -0.15 0.41
N VAL A 123 -7.56 0.35 0.86
CA VAL A 123 -8.69 -0.50 1.21
C VAL A 123 -9.23 -1.26 -0.01
N ASN A 124 -9.20 -0.66 -1.20
CA ASN A 124 -9.55 -1.37 -2.43
C ASN A 124 -8.54 -2.48 -2.80
N LEU A 125 -7.26 -2.31 -2.46
CA LEU A 125 -6.24 -3.34 -2.68
C LEU A 125 -6.40 -4.56 -1.76
N LEU A 126 -7.21 -4.49 -0.71
CA LEU A 126 -7.59 -5.66 0.10
C LEU A 126 -8.53 -6.61 -0.63
N LYS A 127 -9.11 -6.22 -1.78
CA LYS A 127 -9.91 -7.11 -2.62
C LYS A 127 -8.98 -7.87 -3.55
N VAL A 128 -9.03 -9.20 -3.48
CA VAL A 128 -8.45 -10.05 -4.52
C VAL A 128 -9.49 -10.11 -5.64
N GLU A 129 -9.20 -9.50 -6.78
CA GLU A 129 -10.04 -9.68 -7.96
C GLU A 129 -9.96 -11.16 -8.37
N ASP A 130 -11.12 -11.83 -8.46
CA ASP A 130 -11.20 -13.20 -8.97
C ASP A 130 -10.69 -13.20 -10.41
N VAL A 131 -9.47 -13.70 -10.61
CA VAL A 131 -8.86 -13.84 -11.93
C VAL A 131 -9.52 -15.01 -12.66
N THR A 132 -10.78 -14.87 -13.02
CA THR A 132 -11.52 -15.80 -13.90
C THR A 132 -11.54 -15.34 -15.36
N SER A 133 -10.86 -14.25 -15.71
CA SER A 133 -10.76 -13.82 -17.11
C SER A 133 -9.48 -14.33 -17.80
N LYS A 134 -9.65 -15.47 -18.47
CA LYS A 134 -9.04 -15.86 -19.76
C LYS A 134 -7.54 -15.57 -19.97
N GLY A 135 -6.74 -16.63 -19.85
CA GLY A 135 -5.54 -16.84 -20.66
C GLY A 135 -4.25 -17.02 -19.88
N GLY A 136 -3.71 -18.25 -19.85
CA GLY A 136 -2.29 -18.62 -19.74
C GLY A 136 -1.40 -18.15 -18.57
N GLY A 137 -1.76 -17.09 -17.84
CA GLY A 137 -0.95 -16.43 -16.81
C GLY A 137 -1.65 -16.34 -15.43
N ALA A 138 -2.74 -17.09 -15.24
CA ALA A 138 -3.57 -17.04 -14.04
C ALA A 138 -2.77 -17.20 -12.72
N GLY A 139 -1.76 -18.07 -12.69
CA GLY A 139 -0.94 -18.29 -11.50
C GLY A 139 -0.15 -17.06 -11.05
N ARG A 140 0.47 -16.32 -11.97
CA ARG A 140 1.24 -15.09 -11.64
C ARG A 140 0.29 -13.97 -11.20
N SER A 141 -0.88 -13.87 -11.82
CA SER A 141 -1.90 -12.89 -11.45
C SER A 141 -2.48 -13.13 -10.05
N ILE A 142 -2.71 -14.40 -9.68
CA ILE A 142 -3.21 -14.77 -8.34
C ILE A 142 -2.15 -14.47 -7.27
N VAL A 143 -0.88 -14.85 -7.50
CA VAL A 143 0.20 -14.56 -6.55
C VAL A 143 0.36 -13.06 -6.36
N THR A 144 0.32 -12.27 -7.43
CA THR A 144 0.38 -10.80 -7.33
C THR A 144 -0.81 -10.22 -6.55
N ALA A 145 -2.02 -10.74 -6.74
CA ALA A 145 -3.19 -10.26 -6.02
C ALA A 145 -3.15 -10.62 -4.52
N GLN A 146 -2.65 -11.81 -4.18
CA GLN A 146 -2.46 -12.25 -2.80
C GLN A 146 -1.37 -11.44 -2.09
N VAL A 147 -0.23 -11.23 -2.76
CA VAL A 147 0.86 -10.38 -2.25
C VAL A 147 0.37 -8.94 -2.05
N GLN A 148 -0.40 -8.40 -3.00
CA GLN A 148 -1.00 -7.08 -2.87
C GLN A 148 -1.91 -6.97 -1.64
N GLN A 149 -2.78 -7.97 -1.41
CA GLN A 149 -3.68 -7.99 -0.27
C GLN A 149 -2.89 -8.03 1.06
N GLU A 150 -1.83 -8.84 1.13
CA GLU A 150 -0.90 -8.85 2.28
C GLU A 150 -0.26 -7.48 2.51
N SER A 151 0.38 -6.91 1.48
CA SER A 151 1.11 -5.64 1.59
C SER A 151 0.18 -4.49 1.99
N SER A 152 -1.03 -4.45 1.44
CA SER A 152 -2.03 -3.44 1.81
C SER A 152 -2.45 -3.57 3.28
N ALA A 153 -2.79 -4.78 3.73
CA ALA A 153 -3.16 -5.01 5.13
C ALA A 153 -2.04 -4.61 6.10
N LYS A 154 -0.79 -4.93 5.75
CA LYS A 154 0.38 -4.52 6.53
C LYS A 154 0.53 -3.00 6.62
N ILE A 155 0.38 -2.29 5.50
CA ILE A 155 0.49 -0.82 5.48
C ILE A 155 -0.67 -0.18 6.25
N ILE A 156 -1.89 -0.70 6.13
CA ILE A 156 -3.04 -0.24 6.92
C ILE A 156 -2.75 -0.36 8.42
N LYS A 157 -2.17 -1.48 8.86
CA LYS A 157 -1.73 -1.63 10.25
C LYS A 157 -0.70 -0.55 10.64
N GLU A 158 0.34 -0.36 9.83
CA GLU A 158 1.36 0.67 10.08
C GLU A 158 0.74 2.08 10.18
N ILE A 159 -0.27 2.38 9.35
CA ILE A 159 -1.00 3.65 9.38
C ILE A 159 -1.77 3.81 10.69
N ILE A 160 -2.47 2.77 11.16
CA ILE A 160 -3.18 2.81 12.44
C ILE A 160 -2.21 3.08 13.59
N GLU A 161 -1.03 2.43 13.58
CA GLU A 161 -0.02 2.57 14.63
C GLU A 161 0.72 3.93 14.60
N ARG A 162 0.95 4.50 13.41
CA ARG A 162 1.69 5.77 13.24
C ARG A 162 0.78 7.01 13.24
N HIS A 163 -0.41 6.89 12.67
CA HIS A 163 -1.36 7.98 12.46
C HIS A 163 -2.75 7.59 13.02
N PRO A 164 -2.90 7.45 14.35
CA PRO A 164 -4.15 6.97 14.96
C PRO A 164 -5.37 7.83 14.61
N HIS A 165 -5.18 9.13 14.37
CA HIS A 165 -6.23 10.04 13.93
C HIS A 165 -6.85 9.67 12.55
N LEU A 166 -6.16 8.86 11.73
CA LEU A 166 -6.66 8.35 10.46
C LEU A 166 -7.49 7.07 10.59
N ALA A 167 -7.53 6.44 11.77
CA ALA A 167 -8.30 5.22 12.01
C ALA A 167 -9.80 5.43 11.68
N GLN A 168 -10.36 6.59 12.05
CA GLN A 168 -11.75 6.93 11.72
C GLN A 168 -11.96 7.08 10.21
N LYS A 169 -11.03 7.73 9.49
CA LYS A 169 -11.10 7.86 8.03
C LYS A 169 -11.01 6.49 7.33
N LEU A 170 -10.23 5.57 7.88
CA LEU A 170 -10.17 4.17 7.42
C LEU A 170 -11.52 3.46 7.57
N VAL A 171 -12.23 3.68 8.69
CA VAL A 171 -13.59 3.15 8.89
C VAL A 171 -14.55 3.70 7.83
N GLU A 172 -14.52 5.01 7.57
CA GLU A 172 -15.35 5.66 6.55
C GLU A 172 -15.15 5.10 5.13
N VAL A 173 -13.94 4.62 4.81
CA VAL A 173 -13.65 3.96 3.52
C VAL A 173 -13.88 2.43 3.56
N ASN A 174 -14.60 1.91 4.56
CA ASN A 174 -14.97 0.50 4.72
C ASN A 174 -13.82 -0.46 5.01
N VAL A 175 -12.77 -0.03 5.72
CA VAL A 175 -11.63 -0.90 6.06
C VAL A 175 -12.05 -2.18 6.79
N VAL A 176 -13.05 -2.10 7.68
CA VAL A 176 -13.48 -3.23 8.54
C VAL A 176 -13.97 -4.40 7.70
N HIS A 177 -14.93 -4.12 6.80
CA HIS A 177 -15.49 -5.10 5.88
C HIS A 177 -14.41 -5.72 4.97
N GLN A 178 -13.46 -4.90 4.49
CA GLN A 178 -12.40 -5.40 3.61
C GLN A 178 -11.33 -6.22 4.35
N LEU A 179 -11.02 -5.89 5.60
CA LEU A 179 -10.11 -6.68 6.44
C LEU A 179 -10.72 -8.03 6.82
N LEU A 180 -12.02 -8.07 7.14
CA LEU A 180 -12.74 -9.33 7.37
C LEU A 180 -12.77 -10.22 6.12
N TYR A 181 -12.98 -9.61 4.95
CA TYR A 181 -12.88 -10.32 3.67
C TYR A 181 -11.46 -10.82 3.40
N ALA A 182 -10.42 -10.03 3.68
CA ALA A 182 -9.04 -10.46 3.49
C ALA A 182 -8.61 -11.54 4.50
N LEU A 183 -9.17 -11.53 5.71
CA LEU A 183 -9.00 -12.55 6.74
C LEU A 183 -9.61 -13.90 6.34
N SER A 184 -10.68 -13.89 5.55
CA SER A 184 -11.32 -15.10 5.03
C SER A 184 -10.51 -15.78 3.91
N ASN A 185 -9.41 -15.17 3.44
CA ASN A 185 -8.59 -15.72 2.36
C ASN A 185 -7.70 -16.88 2.83
N THR A 186 -8.24 -18.10 2.84
CA THR A 186 -7.51 -19.32 3.20
C THR A 186 -6.48 -19.76 2.15
N SER A 187 -6.50 -19.16 0.96
CA SER A 187 -5.55 -19.51 -0.12
C SER A 187 -4.15 -18.93 0.13
N TYR A 188 -4.03 -17.92 1.01
CA TYR A 188 -2.75 -17.29 1.31
C TYR A 188 -2.66 -16.88 2.78
N SER A 189 -1.88 -17.63 3.55
CA SER A 189 -1.77 -17.47 5.01
C SER A 189 -1.23 -16.09 5.42
N ASN A 190 -0.31 -15.50 4.66
CA ASN A 190 0.22 -14.17 5.00
C ASN A 190 -0.86 -13.08 4.90
N SER A 191 -1.79 -13.16 3.94
CA SER A 191 -2.93 -12.23 3.89
C SER A 191 -3.78 -12.34 5.14
N GLN A 192 -4.06 -13.55 5.63
CA GLN A 192 -4.83 -13.74 6.87
C GLN A 192 -4.09 -13.16 8.07
N ARG A 193 -2.78 -13.43 8.18
CA ARG A 193 -1.94 -12.89 9.27
C ARG A 193 -1.95 -11.37 9.30
N GLN A 194 -1.65 -10.72 8.17
CA GLN A 194 -1.59 -9.26 8.13
C GLN A 194 -2.96 -8.62 8.31
N SER A 195 -4.02 -9.22 7.75
CA SER A 195 -5.39 -8.72 7.90
C SER A 195 -5.89 -8.84 9.34
N CYS A 196 -5.58 -9.95 10.02
CA CYS A 196 -5.88 -10.09 11.44
C CYS A 196 -5.11 -9.08 12.28
N ALA A 197 -3.81 -8.90 12.01
CA ALA A 197 -2.99 -7.94 12.74
C ALA A 197 -3.49 -6.49 12.57
N ALA A 198 -3.90 -6.11 11.35
CA ALA A 198 -4.50 -4.82 11.07
C ALA A 198 -5.87 -4.64 11.75
N LEU A 199 -6.72 -5.68 11.73
CA LEU A 199 -8.04 -5.65 12.36
C LEU A 199 -7.92 -5.53 13.89
N GLN A 200 -7.01 -6.27 14.51
CA GLN A 200 -6.71 -6.16 15.94
C GLN A 200 -6.20 -4.76 16.31
N ALA A 201 -5.28 -4.20 15.52
CA ALA A 201 -4.80 -2.84 15.74
C ALA A 201 -5.95 -1.82 15.68
N LEU A 202 -6.84 -1.95 14.70
CA LEU A 202 -7.99 -1.06 14.54
C LEU A 202 -8.98 -1.18 15.71
N MET A 203 -9.27 -2.40 16.18
CA MET A 203 -10.15 -2.63 17.34
C MET A 203 -9.54 -2.13 18.65
N ASN A 204 -8.21 -2.12 18.77
CA ASN A 204 -7.51 -1.57 19.93
C ASN A 204 -7.56 -0.04 19.92
N GLU A 205 -7.50 0.58 18.74
CA GLU A 205 -7.58 2.04 18.58
C GLU A 205 -9.02 2.56 18.73
N LEU A 206 -10.01 1.87 18.16
CA LEU A 206 -11.41 2.29 18.11
C LEU A 206 -12.33 1.26 18.78
N ILE A 207 -12.83 1.60 19.97
CA ILE A 207 -13.79 0.75 20.72
C ILE A 207 -15.06 0.50 19.89
N SER A 208 -15.53 1.50 19.14
CA SER A 208 -16.69 1.36 18.24
C SER A 208 -16.49 0.27 17.19
N VAL A 209 -15.27 0.14 16.65
CA VAL A 209 -14.93 -0.93 15.69
C VAL A 209 -14.94 -2.28 16.38
N ARG A 210 -14.46 -2.36 17.62
CA ARG A 210 -14.48 -3.60 18.40
C ARG A 210 -15.90 -4.14 18.59
N GLU A 211 -16.82 -3.26 18.99
CA GLU A 211 -18.24 -3.59 19.15
C GLU A 211 -18.87 -3.99 17.81
N LEU A 212 -18.59 -3.23 16.73
CA LEU A 212 -19.09 -3.53 15.39
C LEU A 212 -18.63 -4.92 14.91
N VAL A 213 -17.33 -5.22 15.01
CA VAL A 213 -16.78 -6.51 14.58
C VAL A 213 -17.41 -7.66 15.37
N GLN A 214 -17.57 -7.50 16.69
CA GLN A 214 -18.22 -8.50 17.54
C GLN A 214 -19.65 -8.79 17.08
N VAL A 215 -20.42 -7.76 16.72
CA VAL A 215 -21.79 -7.92 16.19
C VAL A 215 -21.79 -8.61 14.82
N MET A 216 -20.84 -8.26 13.94
CA MET A 216 -20.78 -8.78 12.57
C MET A 216 -20.45 -10.27 12.50
N ILE A 217 -19.57 -10.77 13.37
CA ILE A 217 -19.03 -12.14 13.28
C ILE A 217 -19.46 -13.03 14.44
N GLY A 218 -20.07 -12.47 15.47
CA GLY A 218 -20.51 -13.16 16.68
C GLY A 218 -19.40 -13.39 17.71
N ASP A 219 -19.81 -13.61 18.95
CA ASP A 219 -18.92 -13.67 20.12
C ASP A 219 -17.84 -14.76 20.01
N THR A 220 -18.18 -15.91 19.46
CA THR A 220 -17.28 -17.07 19.40
C THR A 220 -16.09 -16.83 18.48
N LEU A 221 -16.33 -16.33 17.27
CA LEU A 221 -15.28 -16.01 16.30
C LEU A 221 -14.52 -14.74 16.71
N PHE A 222 -15.22 -13.75 17.27
CA PHE A 222 -14.60 -12.57 17.83
C PHE A 222 -13.57 -12.90 18.93
N GLU A 223 -13.93 -13.76 19.88
CA GLU A 223 -13.02 -14.20 20.93
C GLU A 223 -11.81 -14.96 20.39
N LYS A 224 -11.97 -15.79 19.35
CA LYS A 224 -10.85 -16.44 18.66
C LYS A 224 -9.90 -15.39 18.07
N ILE A 225 -10.43 -14.40 17.33
CA ILE A 225 -9.63 -13.37 16.68
C ILE A 225 -8.88 -12.53 17.71
N ILE A 226 -9.49 -12.15 18.83
CA ILE A 226 -8.83 -11.32 19.85
C ILE A 226 -7.75 -12.09 20.62
N LYS A 227 -7.98 -13.38 20.93
CA LYS A 227 -7.07 -14.17 21.78
C LYS A 227 -5.90 -14.79 21.01
N SER A 228 -6.08 -15.06 19.72
CA SER A 228 -5.04 -15.66 18.89
C SER A 228 -3.99 -14.63 18.48
N SER A 229 -2.73 -15.04 18.45
CA SER A 229 -1.72 -14.24 17.75
C SER A 229 -2.05 -14.24 16.25
N PRO A 230 -1.79 -13.13 15.53
CA PRO A 230 -2.02 -13.08 14.08
C PRO A 230 -1.35 -14.23 13.31
N ASP A 231 -0.20 -14.71 13.79
CA ASP A 231 0.55 -15.80 13.16
C ASP A 231 -0.15 -17.16 13.24
N ALA A 232 -0.93 -17.39 14.31
CA ALA A 232 -1.65 -18.65 14.55
C ALA A 232 -3.00 -18.71 13.85
N ILE A 233 -3.55 -17.57 13.42
CA ILE A 233 -4.88 -17.46 12.79
C ILE A 233 -5.13 -18.44 11.64
N PRO A 234 -4.20 -18.65 10.68
CA PRO A 234 -4.42 -19.58 9.58
C PRO A 234 -4.71 -21.02 10.01
N GLU A 235 -4.24 -21.42 11.20
CA GLU A 235 -4.45 -22.76 11.75
C GLU A 235 -5.69 -22.82 12.67
N VAL A 236 -6.14 -21.67 13.18
CA VAL A 236 -7.24 -21.56 14.15
C VAL A 236 -8.61 -21.44 13.48
N LEU A 237 -8.67 -20.82 12.29
CA LEU A 237 -9.92 -20.59 11.58
C LEU A 237 -10.46 -21.89 10.95
N SER A 238 -11.71 -22.24 11.26
CA SER A 238 -12.42 -23.32 10.57
C SER A 238 -13.05 -22.84 9.26
N LEU A 239 -13.53 -23.78 8.42
CA LEU A 239 -14.29 -23.42 7.22
C LEU A 239 -15.58 -22.66 7.56
N ASP A 240 -16.27 -23.04 8.64
CA ASP A 240 -17.48 -22.33 9.10
C ASP A 240 -17.15 -20.88 9.51
N ASP A 241 -15.99 -20.66 10.17
CA ASP A 241 -15.53 -19.32 10.53
C ASP A 241 -15.30 -18.46 9.26
N VAL A 242 -14.74 -19.06 8.20
CA VAL A 242 -14.51 -18.39 6.91
C VAL A 242 -15.82 -17.98 6.24
N ASP A 243 -16.84 -18.84 6.28
CA ASP A 243 -18.16 -18.53 5.72
C ASP A 243 -18.83 -17.36 6.48
N ILE A 244 -18.67 -17.29 7.80
CA ILE A 244 -19.15 -16.15 8.61
C ILE A 244 -18.43 -14.85 8.21
N LEU A 245 -17.10 -14.90 8.05
CA LEU A 245 -16.31 -13.74 7.61
C LEU A 245 -16.75 -13.26 6.22
N LEU A 246 -17.04 -14.16 5.28
CA LEU A 246 -17.56 -13.80 3.96
C LEU A 246 -18.97 -13.22 4.02
N ALA A 247 -19.84 -13.76 4.87
CA ALA A 247 -21.20 -13.27 5.07
C ALA A 247 -21.23 -11.85 5.66
N SER A 248 -20.24 -11.50 6.49
CA SER A 248 -20.09 -10.17 7.11
C SER A 248 -20.01 -9.03 6.08
N ARG A 249 -19.67 -9.32 4.82
CA ARG A 249 -19.66 -8.36 3.71
C ARG A 249 -21.03 -7.74 3.42
N ASN A 250 -22.12 -8.46 3.70
CA ASN A 250 -23.48 -8.01 3.45
C ASN A 250 -24.14 -7.38 4.68
N PHE A 251 -23.40 -7.27 5.79
CA PHE A 251 -23.87 -6.59 6.98
C PHE A 251 -24.10 -5.12 6.65
N LYS A 252 -25.29 -4.60 6.99
CA LYS A 252 -25.61 -3.18 6.87
C LYS A 252 -25.52 -2.59 8.27
N GLU A 253 -24.65 -1.61 8.43
CA GLU A 253 -24.54 -0.77 9.62
C GLU A 253 -25.87 -0.08 9.97
#